data_AF-T2SYS2-F1
#
_entry.id   AF-T2SYS2-F1
#
_cell.length_a   1.000
_cell.length_b   1.000
_cell.length_c   1.000
_cell.angle_alpha   90.00
_cell.angle_beta   90.00
_cell.angle_gamma   90.00
#
_symmetry.space_group_name_H-M   'P 1'
#
loop_
_entity.id
_entity.type
_entity.pdbx_description
1 polymer ?
#
loop_
_entity_poly.entity_id
_entity_poly.type
_entity_poly.pdbx_seq_one_letter_code
_entity_poly.pdbx_strand_id
1 'polypeptide(L)'
;MRATAIKIFSFSSALALLLQGCLSINLKQMLPEIRTYDLNASSFEMMQCPKPLTEVRLISILSADLFNTKEIVFKAQDGQITHGKHQKWIDLPRNMLKTMFMQEAQKACLGVALPPYGA
;
A
#
# COMPACT_ATOMS: atom_id res chain seq x y z
N MET A 1 -58.03 21.09 -36.04
CA MET A 1 -57.35 20.39 -34.93
C MET A 1 -56.07 19.63 -35.33
N ARG A 2 -55.59 19.66 -36.58
CA ARG A 2 -54.35 18.97 -37.00
C ARG A 2 -53.06 19.79 -36.80
N ALA A 3 -53.14 21.13 -36.88
CA ALA A 3 -51.96 21.99 -36.83
C ALA A 3 -51.35 22.15 -35.42
N THR A 4 -52.15 22.02 -34.37
CA THR A 4 -51.68 22.11 -32.97
C THR A 4 -50.96 20.84 -32.52
N ALA A 5 -51.37 19.67 -33.01
CA ALA A 5 -50.74 18.39 -32.69
C ALA A 5 -49.29 18.29 -33.24
N ILE A 6 -49.02 18.86 -34.42
CA ILE A 6 -47.70 18.84 -35.06
C ILE A 6 -46.70 19.70 -34.27
N LYS A 7 -47.13 20.84 -33.73
CA LYS A 7 -46.28 21.71 -32.90
C LYS A 7 -45.86 21.05 -31.59
N ILE A 8 -46.76 20.27 -30.97
CA ILE A 8 -46.48 19.57 -29.70
C ILE A 8 -45.50 18.40 -29.90
N PHE A 9 -45.63 17.67 -31.02
CA PHE A 9 -44.70 16.59 -31.37
C PHE A 9 -43.29 17.11 -31.68
N SER A 10 -43.19 18.23 -32.41
CA SER A 10 -41.91 18.87 -32.71
C SER A 10 -41.21 19.42 -31.46
N PHE A 11 -41.97 19.91 -30.48
CA PHE A 11 -41.42 20.44 -29.23
C PHE A 11 -40.90 19.34 -28.31
N SER A 12 -41.57 18.20 -28.24
CA SER A 12 -41.09 17.04 -27.47
C SER A 12 -39.83 16.41 -28.06
N SER A 13 -39.69 16.40 -29.39
CA SER A 13 -38.50 15.88 -30.06
C SER A 13 -37.26 16.77 -29.83
N ALA A 14 -37.46 18.10 -29.84
CA ALA A 14 -36.39 19.05 -29.50
C ALA A 14 -35.95 18.93 -28.03
N LEU A 15 -36.88 18.69 -27.10
CA LEU A 15 -36.58 18.50 -25.68
C LEU A 15 -35.82 17.19 -25.42
N ALA A 16 -36.17 16.11 -26.12
CA ALA A 16 -35.47 14.83 -26.04
C ALA A 16 -34.01 14.92 -26.54
N LEU A 17 -33.76 15.71 -27.60
CA LEU A 17 -32.41 15.96 -28.11
C LEU A 17 -31.55 16.82 -27.16
N LEU A 18 -32.17 17.74 -26.41
CA LEU A 18 -31.47 18.55 -25.40
C LEU A 18 -31.14 17.76 -24.12
N LEU A 19 -31.98 16.79 -23.75
CA LEU A 19 -31.75 15.92 -22.58
C LEU A 19 -30.65 14.86 -22.81
N GLN A 20 -30.32 14.52 -24.06
CA GLN A 20 -29.23 13.59 -24.39
C GLN A 20 -27.83 14.22 -24.30
N GLY A 21 -27.73 15.55 -24.23
CA GLY A 21 -26.46 16.29 -24.20
C GLY A 21 -25.83 16.53 -22.82
N CYS A 22 -26.52 16.22 -21.72
CA CYS A 22 -26.09 16.59 -20.37
C CYS A 22 -25.50 15.43 -19.53
N LEU A 23 -25.31 14.25 -20.10
CA LEU A 23 -24.65 13.14 -19.41
C LEU A 23 -23.21 12.96 -19.91
N SER A 24 -22.44 14.04 -19.89
CA SER A 24 -20.97 13.95 -19.90
C SER A 24 -20.53 13.44 -18.52
N ILE A 25 -20.72 12.14 -18.30
CA ILE A 25 -20.16 11.44 -17.15
C ILE A 25 -18.65 11.40 -17.38
N ASN A 26 -17.96 12.47 -16.99
CA ASN A 26 -16.55 12.43 -16.67
C ASN A 26 -16.40 11.59 -15.38
N LEU A 27 -16.56 10.27 -15.50
CA LEU A 27 -16.09 9.29 -14.53
C LEU A 27 -14.57 9.31 -14.61
N LYS A 28 -13.97 10.38 -14.07
CA LYS A 28 -12.57 10.40 -13.70
C LYS A 28 -12.46 9.34 -12.62
N GLN A 29 -12.14 8.09 -12.99
CA GLN A 29 -11.88 7.01 -12.05
C GLN A 29 -10.74 7.48 -11.15
N MET A 30 -11.09 8.06 -10.00
CA MET A 30 -10.13 8.29 -8.94
C MET A 30 -9.81 6.91 -8.40
N LEU A 31 -8.66 6.37 -8.82
CA LEU A 31 -8.09 5.20 -8.20
C LEU A 31 -8.00 5.51 -6.70
N PRO A 32 -8.54 4.64 -5.84
CA PRO A 32 -8.53 4.90 -4.41
C PRO A 32 -7.08 5.08 -3.94
N GLU A 33 -6.85 6.11 -3.14
CA GLU A 33 -5.51 6.40 -2.62
C GLU A 33 -5.03 5.21 -1.77
N ILE A 34 -3.87 4.66 -2.11
CA ILE A 34 -3.23 3.58 -1.35
C ILE A 34 -2.05 4.18 -0.61
N ARG A 35 -2.09 4.11 0.72
CA ARG A 35 -0.98 4.50 1.58
C ARG A 35 0.03 3.36 1.67
N THR A 36 1.28 3.69 1.45
CA THR A 36 2.39 2.75 1.54
C THR A 36 3.13 2.96 2.85
N TYR A 37 3.35 1.89 3.60
CA TYR A 37 4.02 1.89 4.89
C TYR A 37 5.34 1.13 4.82
N ASP A 38 6.33 1.64 5.53
CA ASP A 38 7.61 0.99 5.78
C ASP A 38 7.80 0.85 7.30
N LEU A 39 8.39 -0.25 7.75
CA LEU A 39 8.82 -0.39 9.15
C LEU A 39 10.02 0.53 9.44
N ASN A 40 10.79 0.85 8.41
CA ASN A 40 11.98 1.68 8.49
C ASN A 40 11.65 3.17 8.31
N ALA A 41 10.96 3.75 9.28
CA ALA A 41 10.59 5.17 9.26
C ALA A 41 11.73 6.10 9.74
N SER A 42 12.83 5.54 10.24
CA SER A 42 13.94 6.30 10.83
C SER A 42 15.03 6.56 9.79
N SER A 43 15.49 7.81 9.70
CA SER A 43 16.70 8.11 8.93
C SER A 43 17.89 7.34 9.52
N PHE A 44 18.65 6.69 8.65
CA PHE A 44 19.85 5.97 9.05
C PHE A 44 20.96 6.98 9.35
N GLU A 45 21.31 7.12 10.63
CA GLU A 45 22.47 7.91 11.06
C GLU A 45 23.65 6.96 11.30
N MET A 46 24.77 7.20 10.61
CA MET A 46 25.99 6.43 10.80
C MET A 46 26.60 6.76 12.17
N MET A 47 26.37 5.89 13.15
CA MET A 47 27.05 5.95 14.43
C MET A 47 28.49 5.41 14.29
N GLN A 48 29.48 6.14 14.80
CA GLN A 48 30.85 5.67 14.87
C GLN A 48 31.01 4.70 16.05
N CYS A 49 31.36 3.45 15.75
CA CYS A 49 31.59 2.44 16.77
C CYS A 49 33.04 2.50 17.29
N PRO A 50 33.25 2.54 18.61
CA PRO A 50 34.57 2.71 19.20
C PRO A 50 35.48 1.48 19.08
N LYS A 51 34.92 0.32 18.72
CA LYS A 51 35.60 -0.97 18.59
C LYS A 51 35.13 -1.69 17.33
N PRO A 52 35.92 -2.67 16.81
CA PRO A 52 35.46 -3.56 15.76
C PRO A 52 34.12 -4.20 16.15
N LEU A 53 33.21 -4.28 15.19
CA LEU A 53 31.87 -4.81 15.43
C LEU A 53 31.95 -6.30 15.80
N THR A 54 31.22 -6.69 16.84
CA THR A 54 30.98 -8.12 17.10
C THR A 54 29.94 -8.61 16.09
N GLU A 55 30.24 -9.69 15.37
CA GLU A 55 29.32 -10.22 14.37
C GLU A 55 28.27 -11.16 14.96
N VAL A 56 27.05 -11.03 14.47
CA VAL A 56 25.94 -11.97 14.67
C VAL A 56 25.48 -12.51 13.32
N ARG A 57 25.12 -13.79 13.27
CA ARG A 57 24.66 -14.44 12.04
C ARG A 57 23.14 -14.45 11.98
N LEU A 58 22.58 -13.82 10.95
CA LEU A 58 21.14 -13.83 10.69
C LEU A 58 20.82 -14.80 9.55
N ILE A 59 20.39 -16.00 9.90
CA ILE A 59 20.09 -17.06 8.91
C ILE A 59 18.84 -16.70 8.09
N SER A 60 17.71 -16.49 8.75
CA SER A 60 16.45 -16.18 8.10
C SER A 60 15.45 -15.56 9.07
N ILE A 61 14.52 -14.78 8.54
CA ILE A 61 13.31 -14.36 9.26
C ILE A 61 12.15 -15.20 8.74
N LEU A 62 11.57 -15.99 9.64
CA LEU A 62 10.40 -16.80 9.35
C LEU A 62 9.13 -15.99 9.64
N SER A 63 8.15 -16.12 8.76
CA SER A 63 6.83 -15.49 8.90
C SER A 63 5.76 -16.53 8.63
N ALA A 64 4.66 -16.47 9.36
CA ALA A 64 3.46 -17.23 8.98
C ALA A 64 3.00 -16.82 7.58
N ASP A 65 2.37 -17.74 6.84
CA ASP A 65 1.93 -17.50 5.46
C ASP A 65 1.00 -16.28 5.33
N LEU A 66 0.22 -16.02 6.38
CA LEU A 66 -0.65 -14.84 6.51
C LEU A 66 0.10 -13.52 6.31
N PHE A 67 1.39 -13.46 6.66
CA PHE A 67 2.25 -12.28 6.53
C PHE A 67 3.18 -12.34 5.32
N ASN A 68 3.07 -13.38 4.46
CA ASN A 68 3.82 -13.49 3.22
C ASN A 68 3.13 -12.71 2.08
N THR A 69 2.67 -11.50 2.40
CA THR A 69 2.01 -10.57 1.48
C THR A 69 2.38 -9.14 1.86
N LYS A 70 2.22 -8.21 0.91
CA LYS A 70 2.36 -6.76 1.17
C LYS A 70 1.11 -6.16 1.81
N GLU A 71 0.05 -6.94 2.03
CA GLU A 71 -1.15 -6.46 2.68
C GLU A 71 -0.97 -6.34 4.19
N ILE A 72 -1.54 -5.30 4.78
CA ILE A 72 -1.54 -5.13 6.23
C ILE A 72 -2.68 -5.95 6.82
N VAL A 73 -2.33 -6.82 7.76
CA VAL A 73 -3.26 -7.74 8.41
C VAL A 73 -3.78 -7.10 9.69
N PHE A 74 -5.10 -7.13 9.88
CA PHE A 74 -5.78 -6.66 11.08
C PHE A 74 -6.47 -7.83 11.76
N LYS A 75 -6.37 -7.85 13.09
CA LYS A 75 -7.10 -8.80 13.93
C LYS A 75 -8.13 -8.04 14.76
N ALA A 76 -9.39 -8.37 14.61
CA ALA A 76 -10.46 -7.88 15.47
C ALA A 76 -10.48 -8.62 16.81
N GLN A 77 -11.17 -8.05 17.80
CA GLN A 77 -11.21 -8.62 19.17
C GLN A 77 -11.88 -10.00 19.22
N ASP A 78 -12.77 -10.29 18.27
CA ASP A 78 -13.43 -11.58 18.08
C ASP A 78 -12.54 -12.63 17.38
N GLY A 79 -11.31 -12.25 17.01
CA GLY A 79 -10.36 -13.12 16.32
C GLY A 79 -10.47 -13.09 14.79
N GLN A 80 -11.39 -12.32 14.21
CA GLN A 80 -11.48 -12.17 12.75
C GLN A 80 -10.22 -11.51 12.19
N ILE A 81 -9.72 -12.06 11.08
CA ILE A 81 -8.58 -11.52 10.34
C ILE A 81 -9.05 -10.84 9.06
N THR A 82 -8.58 -9.62 8.81
CA THR A 82 -8.88 -8.86 7.58
C THR A 82 -7.64 -8.21 7.01
N HIS A 83 -7.67 -7.92 5.70
CA HIS A 83 -6.58 -7.27 4.99
C HIS A 83 -6.94 -5.81 4.68
N GLY A 84 -5.98 -4.89 4.87
CA GLY A 84 -6.15 -3.47 4.64
C GLY A 84 -6.37 -3.13 3.16
N LYS A 85 -7.48 -2.47 2.84
CA LYS A 85 -7.84 -2.12 1.44
C LYS A 85 -7.10 -0.90 0.89
N HIS A 86 -6.78 0.07 1.76
CA HIS A 86 -6.18 1.35 1.38
C HIS A 86 -4.79 1.55 1.97
N GLN A 87 -4.20 0.48 2.48
CA GLN A 87 -2.90 0.51 3.12
C GLN A 87 -2.14 -0.78 2.82
N LYS A 88 -0.88 -0.63 2.41
CA LYS A 88 0.00 -1.74 2.07
C LYS A 88 1.40 -1.46 2.57
N TRP A 89 2.13 -2.52 2.80
CA TRP A 89 3.57 -2.46 3.00
C TRP A 89 4.29 -2.18 1.68
N ILE A 90 5.40 -1.45 1.75
CA ILE A 90 6.27 -1.21 0.59
C ILE A 90 6.92 -2.50 0.09
N ASP A 91 7.24 -3.41 1.02
CA ASP A 91 7.77 -4.74 0.75
C ASP A 91 7.16 -5.79 1.70
N LEU A 92 7.54 -7.06 1.58
CA LEU A 92 7.12 -8.09 2.51
C LEU A 92 7.58 -7.75 3.94
N PRO A 93 6.73 -7.92 4.97
CA PRO A 93 7.07 -7.68 6.37
C PRO A 93 8.40 -8.30 6.81
N ARG A 94 8.69 -9.53 6.37
CA ARG A 94 9.95 -10.22 6.68
C ARG A 94 11.19 -9.49 6.15
N ASN A 95 11.10 -8.87 4.98
CA ASN A 95 12.21 -8.17 4.35
C ASN A 95 12.46 -6.83 5.05
N MET A 96 11.39 -6.09 5.33
CA MET A 96 11.49 -4.84 6.08
C MET A 96 12.03 -5.08 7.49
N LEU A 97 11.58 -6.15 8.16
CA LEU A 97 12.10 -6.52 9.48
C LEU A 97 13.59 -6.90 9.42
N LYS A 98 14.03 -7.57 8.35
CA LYS A 98 15.46 -7.87 8.12
C LYS A 98 16.27 -6.59 8.01
N THR A 99 15.82 -5.63 7.20
CA THR A 99 16.48 -4.34 7.02
C THR A 99 16.54 -3.56 8.33
N MET A 100 15.41 -3.46 9.04
CA MET A 100 15.32 -2.79 10.34
C MET A 100 16.27 -3.43 11.35
N PHE A 101 16.31 -4.75 11.44
CA PHE A 101 17.24 -5.47 12.31
C PHE A 101 18.70 -5.13 12.00
N MET A 102 19.09 -5.12 10.72
CA MET A 102 20.46 -4.78 10.32
C MET A 102 20.85 -3.35 10.75
N GLN A 103 19.93 -2.41 10.61
CA GLN A 103 20.18 -1.01 11.01
C GLN A 103 20.27 -0.85 12.52
N GLU A 104 19.37 -1.47 13.29
CA GLU A 104 19.40 -1.44 14.74
C GLU A 104 20.64 -2.16 15.30
N ALA A 105 21.04 -3.27 14.69
CA ALA A 105 22.29 -3.94 15.03
C ALA A 105 23.51 -3.02 14.81
N GLN A 106 23.55 -2.29 13.70
CA GLN A 106 24.64 -1.35 13.44
C GLN A 106 24.66 -0.20 14.45
N LYS A 107 23.50 0.35 14.85
CA LYS A 107 23.40 1.33 15.94
C LYS A 107 23.91 0.78 17.28
N ALA A 108 23.73 -0.52 17.51
CA ALA A 108 24.25 -1.23 18.67
C ALA A 108 25.71 -1.71 18.50
N CYS A 109 26.41 -1.29 17.44
CA CYS A 109 27.77 -1.71 17.13
C CYS A 109 27.94 -3.23 16.97
N LEU A 110 26.95 -3.87 16.33
CA LEU A 110 26.96 -5.26 15.92
C LEU A 110 26.98 -5.36 14.38
N GLY A 111 27.81 -6.25 13.86
CA GLY A 111 27.82 -6.63 12.45
C GLY A 111 26.80 -7.73 12.22
N VAL A 112 26.07 -7.70 11.10
CA VAL A 112 25.12 -8.76 10.75
C VAL A 112 25.61 -9.51 9.52
N ALA A 113 26.01 -10.75 9.71
CA ALA A 113 26.37 -11.68 8.66
C ALA A 113 25.14 -12.39 8.09
N LEU A 114 25.04 -12.49 6.77
CA LEU A 114 23.92 -13.11 6.06
C LEU A 114 24.38 -14.34 5.27
N PRO A 115 23.61 -15.44 5.24
CA PRO A 115 23.99 -16.63 4.50
C PRO A 115 24.33 -16.36 3.02
N PRO A 116 25.25 -17.16 2.45
CA PRO A 116 25.99 -18.23 3.11
C PRO A 116 27.27 -17.76 3.82
N TYR A 117 27.50 -16.44 3.93
CA TYR A 117 28.79 -15.87 4.35
C TYR A 117 28.64 -14.91 5.55
N GLY A 118 29.25 -15.31 6.67
CA GLY A 118 29.76 -14.37 7.67
C GLY A 118 31.27 -14.50 7.71
N ALA A 119 31.97 -13.37 7.85
CA ALA A 119 33.42 -13.36 7.95
C ALA A 119 33.91 -14.10 9.21
#